data_AF-K9VXQ9-F1
#
_entry.id   AF-K9VXQ9-F1
#
_cell.length_a   1.000
_cell.length_b   1.000
_cell.length_c   1.000
_cell.angle_alpha   90.00
_cell.angle_beta   90.00
_cell.angle_gamma   90.00
#
_symmetry.space_group_name_H-M   'P 1'
#
loop_
_entity.id
_entity.type
_entity.pdbx_description
1 polymer ?
#
loop_
_entity_poly.entity_id
_entity_poly.type
_entity_poly.pdbx_seq_one_letter_code
_entity_poly.pdbx_strand_id
1 'polypeptide(L)'
;MVQSIESINKSSIASNPKELDKLEAEFNTNLIKNHQDDERKTPSILDDANLIKKFVKGETKLLANQNLRIDFGSERIELSTRQGVIIGLYTLNTKPASVLIRSGSQYNELFHEVLSENHFILKGKSHHKGFVEYQQYIPPQGYKVNSTTAVLLWRNWWMGERNSHKHEIRMEILIYFKNRWYPISEITSDQGTFYIKTLLGELTLNSGDQAIWISKADKNTHPPKKQNLVQPNSDSDRDINSLDKVNTQQADCTNFQASPTKILPSMQEAHNLKEQSNSDSKLTNFNSPQATQPVNSTASPSSKNSTSPSIDSSSESKVEKYNFKTKENLPIESICDRPREQNSQTLSPAQLEDSLQSLKTKAIQVLEDYIVNGATETITENILDADGQLVQTKSTTITKKCPGWVIETILQKNDLLENYFSN
;
A
#
# COMPACT_ATOMS: atom_id res chain seq x y z
N MET A 1 34.15 19.14 50.34
CA MET A 1 32.78 19.60 50.66
C MET A 1 31.86 18.39 50.52
N VAL A 2 31.71 17.46 51.47
CA VAL A 2 31.42 17.53 52.91
C VAL A 2 30.18 18.36 53.25
N GLN A 3 29.13 17.62 53.61
CA GLN A 3 28.11 17.83 54.66
C GLN A 3 26.64 18.16 54.31
N SER A 4 25.79 17.42 55.05
CA SER A 4 24.41 17.69 55.50
C SER A 4 23.31 17.29 54.51
N ILE A 5 22.25 16.59 54.90
CA ILE A 5 21.44 16.72 56.12
C ILE A 5 20.85 15.36 56.54
N GLU A 6 21.13 14.94 57.78
CA GLU A 6 20.25 14.07 58.57
C GLU A 6 19.21 14.95 59.29
N SER A 7 17.94 14.56 59.30
CA SER A 7 16.97 15.03 60.30
C SER A 7 15.91 13.96 60.53
N ILE A 8 16.06 13.34 61.70
CA ILE A 8 15.24 12.30 62.30
C ILE A 8 13.96 12.94 62.84
N ASN A 9 12.80 12.41 62.44
CA ASN A 9 11.53 12.71 63.09
C ASN A 9 11.10 11.46 63.90
N LYS A 10 11.40 11.45 65.19
CA LYS A 10 10.91 10.47 66.17
C LYS A 10 9.88 11.17 67.05
N SER A 11 8.60 10.98 66.73
CA SER A 11 7.50 11.29 67.64
C SER A 11 6.90 10.01 68.19
N SER A 12 7.16 9.79 69.48
CA SER A 12 6.23 9.29 70.50
C SER A 12 5.08 8.37 70.04
N ILE A 13 5.23 7.07 70.33
CA ILE A 13 4.10 6.18 70.62
C ILE A 13 4.41 5.52 71.96
N ALA A 14 3.68 5.95 72.98
CA ALA A 14 3.70 5.35 74.31
C ALA A 14 2.97 4.01 74.24
N SER A 15 3.70 2.94 74.51
CA SER A 15 3.22 1.56 74.51
C SER A 15 2.33 1.28 75.71
N ASN A 16 1.08 0.90 75.46
CA ASN A 16 0.21 0.25 76.44
C ASN A 16 0.31 -1.28 76.25
N PRO A 17 1.03 -2.01 77.12
CA PRO A 17 1.41 -3.41 76.86
C PRO A 17 0.27 -4.44 76.98
N LYS A 18 -0.97 -4.01 77.22
CA LYS A 18 -2.16 -4.89 77.23
C LYS A 18 -3.01 -4.80 75.95
N GLU A 19 -2.69 -3.87 75.07
CA GLU A 19 -3.40 -3.69 73.79
C GLU A 19 -2.74 -4.44 72.63
N LEU A 20 -1.47 -4.83 72.80
CA LEU A 20 -0.70 -5.56 71.78
C LEU A 20 -1.16 -7.01 71.61
N ASP A 21 -1.47 -7.71 72.71
CA ASP A 21 -1.90 -9.12 72.66
C ASP A 21 -3.31 -9.29 72.06
N LYS A 22 -4.14 -8.24 72.10
CA LYS A 22 -5.49 -8.25 71.50
C LYS A 22 -5.47 -7.90 70.02
N LEU A 23 -4.56 -7.02 69.59
CA LEU A 23 -4.36 -6.67 68.19
C LEU A 23 -3.66 -7.79 67.40
N GLU A 24 -2.75 -8.56 68.00
CA GLU A 24 -2.14 -9.72 67.31
C GLU A 24 -3.11 -10.90 67.14
N ALA A 25 -4.13 -11.03 67.99
CA ALA A 25 -5.18 -12.04 67.84
C ALA A 25 -6.19 -11.68 66.73
N GLU A 26 -6.58 -10.40 66.61
CA GLU A 26 -7.52 -9.94 65.57
C GLU A 26 -6.86 -9.79 64.19
N PHE A 27 -5.56 -9.47 64.12
CA PHE A 27 -4.83 -9.41 62.85
C PHE A 27 -4.65 -10.80 62.21
N ASN A 28 -4.51 -11.86 63.02
CA ASN A 28 -4.33 -13.22 62.52
C ASN A 28 -5.64 -13.92 62.10
N THR A 29 -6.82 -13.45 62.54
CA THR A 29 -8.11 -14.01 62.10
C THR A 29 -8.67 -13.37 60.83
N ASN A 30 -8.29 -12.13 60.51
CA ASN A 30 -8.70 -11.47 59.26
C ASN A 30 -7.77 -11.75 58.07
N LEU A 31 -6.58 -12.32 58.31
CA LEU A 31 -5.65 -12.72 57.24
C LEU A 31 -6.00 -14.07 56.58
N ILE A 32 -6.91 -14.86 57.17
CA ILE A 32 -7.20 -16.24 56.72
C ILE A 32 -8.56 -16.34 55.98
N LYS A 33 -9.43 -15.31 56.03
CA LYS A 33 -10.78 -15.40 55.43
C LYS A 33 -11.03 -14.58 54.15
N ASN A 34 -10.05 -13.80 53.68
CA ASN A 34 -10.20 -13.03 52.43
C ASN A 34 -9.36 -13.55 51.25
N HIS A 35 -8.85 -14.79 51.34
CA HIS A 35 -7.96 -15.38 50.32
C HIS A 35 -8.50 -16.66 49.68
N GLN A 36 -9.83 -16.81 49.60
CA GLN A 36 -10.46 -18.02 49.02
C GLN A 36 -11.38 -17.79 47.81
N ASP A 37 -11.46 -16.56 47.30
CA ASP A 37 -12.05 -16.27 45.98
C ASP A 37 -11.01 -15.65 45.03
N ASP A 38 -9.72 -15.92 45.26
CA ASP A 38 -8.71 -15.69 44.23
C ASP A 38 -8.90 -16.78 43.19
N GLU A 39 -9.70 -16.44 42.17
CA GLU A 39 -9.90 -17.22 40.96
C GLU A 39 -8.60 -17.96 40.67
N ARG A 40 -8.66 -19.31 40.67
CA ARG A 40 -7.70 -20.11 39.93
C ARG A 40 -7.88 -19.75 38.47
N LYS A 41 -7.36 -18.59 38.09
CA LYS A 41 -7.17 -18.11 36.75
C LYS A 41 -6.13 -19.06 36.21
N THR A 42 -6.64 -20.19 35.72
CA THR A 42 -5.87 -21.22 35.01
C THR A 42 -4.89 -20.46 34.13
N PRO A 43 -3.57 -20.72 34.26
CA PRO A 43 -2.54 -19.93 33.59
C PRO A 43 -2.97 -19.82 32.14
N SER A 44 -3.37 -18.60 31.74
CA SER A 44 -4.10 -18.40 30.48
C SER A 44 -3.23 -18.97 29.37
N ILE A 45 -3.64 -20.09 28.80
CA ILE A 45 -2.86 -20.77 27.78
C ILE A 45 -2.69 -19.77 26.65
N LEU A 46 -1.47 -19.30 26.46
CA LEU A 46 -1.20 -18.20 25.55
C LEU A 46 -1.18 -18.77 24.13
N ASP A 47 -2.26 -18.58 23.39
CA ASP A 47 -2.35 -19.02 21.99
C ASP A 47 -1.34 -18.28 21.08
N ASP A 48 -0.98 -18.90 19.96
CA ASP A 48 -0.02 -18.40 18.97
C ASP A 48 -0.44 -17.03 18.44
N ALA A 49 -1.75 -16.84 18.17
CA ALA A 49 -2.30 -15.56 17.73
C ALA A 49 -2.10 -14.46 18.77
N ASN A 50 -2.30 -14.76 20.06
CA ASN A 50 -2.09 -13.81 21.13
C ASN A 50 -0.61 -13.47 21.34
N LEU A 51 0.27 -14.46 21.19
CA LEU A 51 1.71 -14.22 21.26
C LEU A 51 2.17 -13.34 20.07
N ILE A 52 1.75 -13.64 18.84
CA ILE A 52 2.04 -12.81 17.66
C ILE A 52 1.49 -11.38 17.83
N LYS A 53 0.28 -11.22 18.38
CA LYS A 53 -0.28 -9.90 18.73
C LYS A 53 0.60 -9.14 19.72
N LYS A 54 1.15 -9.81 20.74
CA LYS A 54 2.08 -9.18 21.69
C LYS A 54 3.41 -8.82 21.03
N PHE A 55 3.94 -9.68 20.16
CA PHE A 55 5.14 -9.40 19.37
C PHE A 55 4.96 -8.17 18.48
N VAL A 56 3.88 -8.08 17.70
CA VAL A 56 3.59 -6.94 16.81
C VAL A 56 3.36 -5.63 17.58
N LYS A 57 2.89 -5.71 18.84
CA LYS A 57 2.79 -4.56 19.74
C LYS A 57 4.12 -4.10 20.32
N GLY A 58 5.21 -4.81 20.05
CA GLY A 58 6.52 -4.50 20.60
C GLY A 58 6.65 -4.86 22.08
N GLU A 59 5.96 -5.90 22.56
CA GLU A 59 6.09 -6.37 23.96
C GLU A 59 7.53 -6.85 24.22
N THR A 60 8.15 -6.28 25.25
CA THR A 60 9.56 -6.54 25.61
C THR A 60 9.75 -7.62 26.67
N LYS A 61 8.66 -8.25 27.11
CA LYS A 61 8.72 -9.35 28.08
C LYS A 61 9.00 -10.67 27.38
N LEU A 62 9.83 -11.50 28.02
CA LEU A 62 10.02 -12.87 27.59
C LEU A 62 8.71 -13.64 27.78
N LEU A 63 8.13 -14.10 26.68
CA LEU A 63 6.87 -14.83 26.65
C LEU A 63 7.03 -16.06 25.76
N ALA A 64 6.43 -17.17 26.16
CA ALA A 64 6.49 -18.41 25.39
C ALA A 64 5.18 -19.18 25.49
N ASN A 65 4.91 -19.97 24.46
CA ASN A 65 3.87 -20.99 24.47
C ASN A 65 4.39 -22.31 23.90
N GLN A 66 3.52 -23.22 23.49
CA GLN A 66 3.91 -24.55 23.01
C GLN A 66 4.72 -24.50 21.70
N ASN A 67 4.53 -23.47 20.87
CA ASN A 67 5.05 -23.42 19.51
C ASN A 67 6.03 -22.24 19.28
N LEU A 68 5.86 -21.15 20.02
CA LEU A 68 6.48 -19.86 19.77
C LEU A 68 7.06 -19.26 21.05
N ARG A 69 8.09 -18.42 20.88
CA ARG A 69 8.75 -17.68 21.94
C ARG A 69 9.11 -16.27 21.47
N ILE A 70 8.81 -15.29 22.30
CA ILE A 70 9.29 -13.92 22.19
C ILE A 70 10.54 -13.78 23.07
N ASP A 71 11.64 -13.40 22.45
CA ASP A 71 12.86 -12.98 23.12
C ASP A 71 13.11 -11.49 22.90
N PHE A 72 13.65 -10.83 23.90
CA PHE A 72 13.98 -9.42 23.86
C PHE A 72 15.50 -9.23 23.91
N GLY A 73 16.05 -8.55 22.90
CA GLY A 73 17.42 -8.05 22.88
C GLY A 73 17.47 -6.55 23.10
N SER A 74 18.67 -5.97 23.09
CA SER A 74 18.88 -4.52 23.30
C SER A 74 18.22 -3.65 22.22
N GLU A 75 18.18 -4.12 20.97
CA GLU A 75 17.76 -3.32 19.81
C GLU A 75 16.58 -3.91 19.06
N ARG A 76 16.20 -5.16 19.35
CA ARG A 76 15.13 -5.86 18.63
C ARG A 76 14.44 -6.88 19.50
N ILE A 77 13.18 -7.12 19.19
CA ILE A 77 12.42 -8.27 19.69
C ILE A 77 12.46 -9.35 18.63
N GLU A 78 12.71 -10.59 19.04
CA GLU A 78 12.74 -11.75 18.16
C GLU A 78 11.55 -12.65 18.49
N LEU A 79 10.83 -13.07 17.45
CA LEU A 79 9.83 -14.12 17.54
C LEU A 79 10.39 -15.37 16.87
N SER A 80 10.58 -16.41 17.67
CA SER A 80 11.14 -17.69 17.24
C SER A 80 10.17 -18.84 17.49
N THR A 81 10.33 -19.91 16.72
CA THR A 81 9.67 -21.19 17.01
C THR A 81 10.33 -21.88 18.19
N ARG A 82 9.68 -22.91 18.75
CA ARG A 82 10.27 -23.75 19.80
C ARG A 82 11.59 -24.41 19.40
N GLN A 83 11.82 -24.63 18.10
CA GLN A 83 13.08 -25.14 17.55
C GLN A 83 14.17 -24.06 17.42
N GLY A 84 13.91 -22.83 17.87
CA GLY A 84 14.85 -21.70 17.79
C GLY A 84 14.89 -21.03 16.41
N VAL A 85 14.01 -21.41 15.48
CA VAL A 85 13.96 -20.80 14.15
C VAL A 85 13.28 -19.43 14.24
N ILE A 86 14.01 -18.36 13.94
CA ILE A 86 13.47 -16.99 13.89
C ILE A 86 12.48 -16.87 12.73
N ILE A 87 11.28 -16.40 13.05
CA ILE A 87 10.19 -16.15 12.10
C ILE A 87 9.76 -14.69 12.06
N GLY A 88 10.11 -13.89 13.08
CA GLY A 88 9.83 -12.46 13.13
C GLY A 88 10.95 -11.69 13.85
N LEU A 89 11.24 -10.49 13.36
CA LEU A 89 12.12 -9.51 14.01
C LEU A 89 11.39 -8.17 14.07
N TYR A 90 11.32 -7.55 15.24
CA TYR A 90 10.76 -6.22 15.44
C TYR A 90 11.90 -5.28 15.85
N THR A 91 12.14 -4.22 15.09
CA THR A 91 13.21 -3.28 15.40
C THR A 91 12.72 -2.24 16.41
N LEU A 92 13.39 -2.13 17.55
CA LEU A 92 13.08 -1.13 18.55
C LEU A 92 13.64 0.23 18.10
N ASN A 93 12.99 1.32 18.52
CA ASN A 93 13.42 2.70 18.28
C ASN A 93 13.40 3.19 16.82
N THR A 94 12.95 2.40 15.85
CA THR A 94 12.70 2.90 14.48
C THR A 94 11.36 3.63 14.42
N LYS A 95 11.35 4.83 13.82
CA LYS A 95 10.12 5.57 13.50
C LYS A 95 10.06 5.79 11.98
N PRO A 96 9.03 5.26 11.29
CA PRO A 96 8.00 4.35 11.81
C PRO A 96 8.55 2.97 12.22
N ALA A 97 7.80 2.24 13.05
CA ALA A 97 8.19 0.90 13.47
C ALA A 97 8.28 -0.05 12.27
N SER A 98 9.27 -0.95 12.27
CA SER A 98 9.46 -1.94 11.20
C SER A 98 9.51 -3.35 11.79
N VAL A 99 8.89 -4.29 11.08
CA VAL A 99 8.82 -5.70 11.42
C VAL A 99 9.22 -6.52 10.20
N LEU A 100 10.18 -7.42 10.39
CA LEU A 100 10.62 -8.37 9.37
C LEU A 100 9.99 -9.73 9.65
N ILE A 101 9.28 -10.29 8.68
CA ILE A 101 8.65 -11.61 8.78
C ILE A 101 9.32 -12.58 7.81
N ARG A 102 9.67 -13.77 8.28
CA ARG A 102 10.33 -14.79 7.46
C ARG A 102 9.39 -15.28 6.36
N SER A 103 9.82 -15.13 5.11
CA SER A 103 9.15 -15.69 3.93
C SER A 103 9.07 -17.21 4.04
N GLY A 104 7.88 -17.78 3.78
CA GLY A 104 7.64 -19.22 3.88
C GLY A 104 7.38 -19.75 5.30
N SER A 105 7.24 -18.88 6.31
CA SER A 105 6.73 -19.30 7.61
C SER A 105 5.29 -19.82 7.50
N GLN A 106 4.94 -20.87 8.26
CA GLN A 106 3.56 -21.36 8.37
C GLN A 106 2.60 -20.34 9.02
N TYR A 107 3.15 -19.31 9.68
CA TYR A 107 2.38 -18.26 10.34
C TYR A 107 2.14 -17.03 9.44
N ASN A 108 2.49 -17.06 8.15
CA ASN A 108 2.42 -15.89 7.27
C ASN A 108 1.03 -15.27 7.19
N GLU A 109 -0.02 -16.09 7.09
CA GLU A 109 -1.41 -15.62 7.02
C GLU A 109 -1.80 -14.90 8.32
N LEU A 110 -1.49 -15.52 9.47
CA LEU A 110 -1.74 -14.94 10.79
C LEU A 110 -0.94 -13.65 11.03
N PHE A 111 0.32 -13.58 10.57
CA PHE A 111 1.08 -12.35 10.58
C PHE A 111 0.42 -11.28 9.74
N HIS A 112 -0.02 -11.60 8.52
CA HIS A 112 -0.66 -10.62 7.64
C HIS A 112 -1.93 -10.03 8.27
N GLU A 113 -2.75 -10.87 8.89
CA GLU A 113 -3.94 -10.47 9.64
C GLU A 113 -3.58 -9.53 10.80
N VAL A 114 -2.72 -9.99 11.72
CA VAL A 114 -2.34 -9.23 12.92
C VAL A 114 -1.61 -7.93 12.58
N LEU A 115 -0.72 -7.94 11.60
CA LEU A 115 -0.01 -6.74 11.15
C LEU A 115 -0.98 -5.73 10.54
N SER A 116 -1.94 -6.18 9.74
CA SER A 116 -2.98 -5.31 9.18
C SER A 116 -3.85 -4.67 10.26
N GLU A 117 -4.24 -5.43 11.29
CA GLU A 117 -4.98 -4.91 12.47
C GLU A 117 -4.20 -3.82 13.23
N ASN A 118 -2.86 -3.89 13.19
CA ASN A 118 -1.97 -2.95 13.87
C ASN A 118 -1.38 -1.87 12.93
N HIS A 119 -2.00 -1.68 11.76
CA HIS A 119 -1.63 -0.68 10.74
C HIS A 119 -0.23 -0.85 10.15
N PHE A 120 0.27 -2.08 10.06
CA PHE A 120 1.48 -2.39 9.33
C PHE A 120 1.19 -2.67 7.85
N ILE A 121 2.02 -2.12 6.97
CA ILE A 121 1.90 -2.19 5.52
C ILE A 121 3.09 -2.99 4.99
N LEU A 122 2.83 -3.94 4.08
CA LEU A 122 3.88 -4.70 3.40
C LEU A 122 4.70 -3.76 2.49
N LYS A 123 5.99 -3.63 2.77
CA LYS A 123 6.95 -2.85 1.97
C LYS A 123 7.59 -3.67 0.85
N GLY A 124 7.65 -4.99 1.03
CA GLY A 124 8.20 -5.93 0.06
C GLY A 124 9.36 -6.73 0.64
N LYS A 125 10.36 -7.04 -0.20
CA LYS A 125 11.55 -7.80 0.22
C LYS A 125 12.42 -6.91 1.10
N SER A 126 12.86 -7.45 2.23
CA SER A 126 13.79 -6.75 3.11
C SER A 126 15.25 -6.99 2.70
N HIS A 127 16.17 -6.23 3.32
CA HIS A 127 17.60 -6.47 3.21
C HIS A 127 18.02 -7.82 3.83
N HIS A 128 17.21 -8.36 4.75
CA HIS A 128 17.42 -9.67 5.34
C HIS A 128 16.90 -10.74 4.38
N LYS A 129 17.83 -11.51 3.81
CA LYS A 129 17.50 -12.59 2.86
C LYS A 129 16.46 -13.55 3.46
N GLY A 130 15.36 -13.75 2.72
CA GLY A 130 14.27 -14.62 3.15
C GLY A 130 13.30 -13.97 4.15
N PHE A 131 13.36 -12.65 4.34
CA PHE A 131 12.38 -11.89 5.11
C PHE A 131 11.69 -10.83 4.25
N VAL A 132 10.40 -10.64 4.51
CA VAL A 132 9.61 -9.51 4.01
C VAL A 132 9.50 -8.44 5.09
N GLU A 133 9.54 -7.19 4.67
CA GLU A 133 9.44 -6.04 5.58
C GLU A 133 8.02 -5.51 5.62
N TYR A 134 7.54 -5.27 6.83
CA TYR A 134 6.32 -4.55 7.15
C TYR A 134 6.69 -3.29 7.89
N GLN A 135 6.10 -2.17 7.51
CA GLN A 135 6.33 -0.89 8.15
C GLN A 135 5.01 -0.35 8.71
N GLN A 136 5.03 0.08 9.97
CA GLN A 136 3.87 0.69 10.59
C GLN A 136 3.55 2.00 9.87
N TYR A 137 2.27 2.23 9.64
CA TYR A 137 1.79 3.40 8.97
C TYR A 137 0.64 4.02 9.75
N ILE A 138 0.68 5.33 9.95
CA ILE A 138 -0.40 6.07 10.59
C ILE A 138 -1.26 6.69 9.48
N PRO A 139 -2.46 6.17 9.18
CA PRO A 139 -3.32 6.77 8.17
C PRO A 139 -3.63 8.23 8.53
N PRO A 140 -3.80 9.12 7.53
CA PRO A 140 -4.30 10.46 7.77
C PRO A 140 -5.63 10.42 8.54
N GLN A 141 -5.91 11.46 9.33
CA GLN A 141 -7.13 11.52 10.14
C GLN A 141 -8.37 11.38 9.25
N GLY A 142 -9.31 10.53 9.67
CA GLY A 142 -10.54 10.27 8.92
C GLY A 142 -10.36 9.30 7.76
N TYR A 143 -9.24 8.57 7.69
CA TYR A 143 -9.03 7.48 6.75
C TYR A 143 -8.85 6.14 7.47
N LYS A 144 -9.25 5.06 6.79
CA LYS A 144 -9.05 3.67 7.18
C LYS A 144 -8.09 3.00 6.20
N VAL A 145 -7.10 2.27 6.71
CA VAL A 145 -6.19 1.45 5.89
C VAL A 145 -6.88 0.16 5.47
N ASN A 146 -6.73 -0.18 4.20
CA ASN A 146 -7.20 -1.40 3.59
C ASN A 146 -6.03 -2.09 2.87
N SER A 147 -5.90 -3.40 3.04
CA SER A 147 -5.00 -4.26 2.26
C SER A 147 -5.87 -5.30 1.57
N THR A 148 -5.98 -5.21 0.25
CA THR A 148 -6.85 -6.09 -0.54
C THR A 148 -6.20 -6.43 -1.86
N THR A 149 -6.59 -7.52 -2.52
CA THR A 149 -6.19 -7.80 -3.90
C THR A 149 -6.55 -6.66 -4.85
N ALA A 150 -5.79 -6.47 -5.93
CA ALA A 150 -6.01 -5.42 -6.93
C ALA A 150 -7.43 -5.43 -7.52
N VAL A 151 -8.01 -6.62 -7.75
CA VAL A 151 -9.40 -6.75 -8.24
C VAL A 151 -10.44 -6.19 -7.27
N LEU A 152 -10.22 -6.34 -5.96
CA LEU A 152 -11.11 -5.81 -4.93
C LEU A 152 -10.97 -4.30 -4.79
N LEU A 153 -9.75 -3.77 -4.89
CA LEU A 153 -9.53 -2.32 -4.96
C LEU A 153 -10.26 -1.73 -6.17
N TRP A 154 -10.07 -2.30 -7.36
CA TRP A 154 -10.75 -1.84 -8.58
C TRP A 154 -12.28 -1.82 -8.40
N ARG A 155 -12.85 -2.90 -7.84
CA ARG A 155 -14.29 -2.97 -7.55
C ARG A 155 -14.74 -1.85 -6.60
N ASN A 156 -14.00 -1.60 -5.52
CA ASN A 156 -14.33 -0.53 -4.57
C ASN A 156 -14.22 0.87 -5.20
N TRP A 157 -13.18 1.11 -6.00
CA TRP A 157 -12.98 2.38 -6.69
C TRP A 157 -14.07 2.66 -7.73
N TRP A 158 -14.40 1.66 -8.55
CA TRP A 158 -15.39 1.74 -9.61
C TRP A 158 -16.81 2.02 -9.08
N MET A 159 -17.18 1.46 -7.93
CA MET A 159 -18.48 1.71 -7.31
C MET A 159 -18.69 3.18 -6.93
N GLY A 160 -17.62 3.87 -6.51
CA GLY A 160 -17.69 5.31 -6.24
C GLY A 160 -17.65 6.16 -7.51
N GLU A 161 -16.99 5.69 -8.57
CA GLU A 161 -16.81 6.44 -9.83
C GLU A 161 -18.15 6.75 -10.52
N ARG A 162 -19.10 5.81 -10.45
CA ARG A 162 -20.44 5.97 -11.05
C ARG A 162 -21.23 7.17 -10.51
N ASN A 163 -20.91 7.63 -9.31
CA ASN A 163 -21.65 8.69 -8.63
C ASN A 163 -20.92 10.05 -8.69
N SER A 164 -19.71 10.10 -9.25
CA SER A 164 -18.86 11.29 -9.23
C SER A 164 -18.95 12.08 -10.53
N HIS A 165 -18.79 13.40 -10.44
CA HIS A 165 -18.72 14.28 -11.60
C HIS A 165 -17.33 14.17 -12.23
N LYS A 166 -17.25 14.11 -13.57
CA LYS A 166 -16.05 13.73 -14.37
C LYS A 166 -14.78 14.59 -14.19
N HIS A 167 -14.78 15.60 -13.30
CA HIS A 167 -13.70 16.60 -13.23
C HIS A 167 -13.15 16.89 -11.83
N GLU A 168 -13.61 16.19 -10.78
CA GLU A 168 -13.11 16.41 -9.43
C GLU A 168 -12.05 15.36 -9.04
N ILE A 169 -10.93 15.80 -8.44
CA ILE A 169 -9.92 14.89 -7.90
C ILE A 169 -10.52 14.21 -6.67
N ARG A 170 -10.76 12.91 -6.81
CA ARG A 170 -11.39 12.07 -5.79
C ARG A 170 -10.41 11.78 -4.65
N MET A 171 -10.73 12.30 -3.47
CA MET A 171 -9.97 12.08 -2.24
C MET A 171 -10.59 10.99 -1.36
N GLU A 172 -11.59 10.25 -1.86
CA GLU A 172 -12.22 9.18 -1.10
C GLU A 172 -11.33 7.94 -0.99
N ILE A 173 -10.52 7.69 -2.02
CA ILE A 173 -9.66 6.52 -2.15
C ILE A 173 -8.27 6.97 -2.57
N LEU A 174 -7.28 6.64 -1.74
CA LEU A 174 -5.88 6.90 -2.05
C LEU A 174 -5.10 5.58 -2.05
N ILE A 175 -4.17 5.42 -2.97
CA ILE A 175 -3.31 4.24 -3.06
C ILE A 175 -1.91 4.55 -2.52
N TYR A 176 -1.30 3.56 -1.86
CA TYR A 176 0.08 3.62 -1.44
C TYR A 176 1.00 3.36 -2.63
N PHE A 177 1.73 4.38 -3.07
CA PHE A 177 2.66 4.27 -4.20
C PHE A 177 3.90 5.10 -3.90
N LYS A 178 5.10 4.60 -4.24
CA LYS A 178 6.38 5.30 -3.98
C LYS A 178 6.48 5.91 -2.57
N ASN A 179 6.09 5.13 -1.56
CA ASN A 179 6.08 5.50 -0.14
C ASN A 179 5.13 6.62 0.29
N ARG A 180 4.16 7.02 -0.54
CA ARG A 180 3.20 8.10 -0.24
C ARG A 180 1.78 7.71 -0.68
N TRP A 181 0.79 8.40 -0.15
CA TRP A 181 -0.60 8.25 -0.60
C TRP A 181 -0.87 9.17 -1.78
N TYR A 182 -1.47 8.61 -2.82
CA TYR A 182 -1.92 9.38 -3.97
C TYR A 182 -3.38 9.10 -4.26
N PRO A 183 -4.17 10.14 -4.61
CA PRO A 183 -5.50 9.92 -5.15
C PRO A 183 -5.37 9.11 -6.44
N ILE A 184 -6.28 8.15 -6.60
CA ILE A 184 -6.38 7.36 -7.82
C ILE A 184 -7.09 8.20 -8.86
N SER A 185 -6.41 8.51 -9.97
CA SER A 185 -7.02 9.26 -11.07
C SER A 185 -7.77 8.36 -12.04
N GLU A 186 -7.25 7.16 -12.30
CA GLU A 186 -7.84 6.20 -13.21
C GLU A 186 -7.39 4.79 -12.84
N ILE A 187 -8.28 3.80 -12.97
CA ILE A 187 -7.89 2.39 -13.00
C ILE A 187 -8.38 1.79 -14.32
N THR A 188 -7.44 1.29 -15.12
CA THR A 188 -7.76 0.48 -16.30
C THR A 188 -7.37 -0.97 -16.06
N SER A 189 -8.01 -1.89 -16.76
CA SER A 189 -7.71 -3.32 -16.67
C SER A 189 -7.54 -3.92 -18.07
N ASP A 190 -6.47 -4.69 -18.27
CA ASP A 190 -6.22 -5.46 -19.49
C ASP A 190 -5.77 -6.88 -19.11
N GLN A 191 -6.47 -7.90 -19.61
CA GLN A 191 -6.15 -9.32 -19.40
C GLN A 191 -5.82 -9.74 -17.94
N GLY A 192 -6.46 -9.12 -16.94
CA GLY A 192 -6.23 -9.42 -15.52
C GLY A 192 -5.08 -8.62 -14.88
N THR A 193 -4.42 -7.75 -15.64
CA THR A 193 -3.50 -6.72 -15.16
C THR A 193 -4.26 -5.41 -14.98
N PHE A 194 -4.02 -4.73 -13.86
CA PHE A 194 -4.59 -3.44 -13.49
C PHE A 194 -3.51 -2.37 -13.58
N TYR A 195 -3.82 -1.28 -14.28
CA TYR A 195 -2.98 -0.08 -14.37
C TYR A 195 -3.66 1.04 -13.59
N ILE A 196 -3.11 1.34 -12.42
CA ILE A 196 -3.63 2.33 -11.49
C ILE A 196 -2.83 3.62 -11.69
N LYS A 197 -3.45 4.60 -12.33
CA LYS A 197 -2.84 5.91 -12.53
C LYS A 197 -3.05 6.80 -11.31
N THR A 198 -2.00 7.53 -11.00
CA THR A 198 -1.93 8.57 -10.00
C THR A 198 -1.36 9.82 -10.65
N LEU A 199 -1.36 10.96 -9.94
CA LEU A 199 -0.73 12.19 -10.43
C LEU A 199 0.78 12.05 -10.68
N LEU A 200 1.47 11.10 -10.02
CA LEU A 200 2.93 10.94 -10.10
C LEU A 200 3.37 9.68 -10.88
N GLY A 201 2.45 9.00 -11.53
CA GLY A 201 2.76 7.84 -12.37
C GLY A 201 1.72 6.74 -12.27
N GLU A 202 2.12 5.57 -12.76
CA GLU A 202 1.26 4.41 -12.89
C GLU A 202 1.82 3.25 -12.09
N LEU A 203 0.93 2.53 -11.41
CA LEU A 203 1.22 1.28 -10.72
C LEU A 203 0.57 0.12 -11.48
N THR A 204 1.37 -0.88 -11.84
CA THR A 204 0.90 -2.10 -12.51
C THR A 204 0.79 -3.23 -11.51
N LEU A 205 -0.40 -3.82 -11.36
CA LEU A 205 -0.69 -4.93 -10.45
C LEU A 205 -1.43 -6.04 -11.20
N ASN A 206 -1.11 -7.30 -10.96
CA ASN A 206 -1.95 -8.42 -11.38
C ASN A 206 -3.17 -8.54 -10.47
N SER A 207 -4.21 -9.26 -10.92
CA SER A 207 -5.46 -9.41 -10.18
C SER A 207 -5.31 -9.94 -8.75
N GLY A 208 -4.33 -10.82 -8.53
CA GLY A 208 -4.02 -11.41 -7.22
C GLY A 208 -3.04 -10.60 -6.37
N ASP A 209 -2.41 -9.56 -6.93
CA ASP A 209 -1.43 -8.76 -6.20
C ASP A 209 -2.13 -7.95 -5.11
N GLN A 210 -1.47 -7.84 -3.95
CA GLN A 210 -1.97 -7.02 -2.83
C GLN A 210 -1.78 -5.54 -3.15
N ALA A 211 -2.87 -4.79 -3.07
CA ALA A 211 -2.91 -3.35 -3.16
C ALA A 211 -3.19 -2.77 -1.78
N ILE A 212 -2.39 -1.80 -1.38
CA ILE A 212 -2.55 -1.11 -0.10
C ILE A 212 -3.08 0.28 -0.38
N TRP A 213 -4.23 0.58 0.21
CA TRP A 213 -4.99 1.79 -0.07
C TRP A 213 -5.68 2.27 1.20
N ILE A 214 -6.07 3.54 1.22
CA ILE A 214 -6.89 4.11 2.28
C ILE A 214 -8.21 4.58 1.70
N SER A 215 -9.27 4.42 2.49
CA SER A 215 -10.59 4.97 2.22
C SER A 215 -10.95 6.00 3.27
N LYS A 216 -11.64 7.08 2.88
CA LYS A 216 -12.24 8.00 3.84
C LYS A 216 -13.22 7.21 4.71
N ALA A 217 -13.09 7.32 6.02
CA ALA A 217 -14.01 6.71 6.97
C ALA A 217 -15.38 7.38 6.82
N ASP A 218 -16.44 6.57 6.75
CA ASP A 218 -17.80 7.10 6.69
C ASP A 218 -18.04 7.98 7.92
N LYS A 219 -18.43 9.23 7.71
CA LYS A 219 -18.73 10.18 8.80
C LYS A 219 -19.83 9.66 9.75
N ASN A 220 -20.65 8.71 9.27
CA ASN A 220 -21.73 8.09 10.03
C ASN A 220 -21.26 6.89 10.86
N THR A 221 -20.05 6.40 10.63
CA THR A 221 -19.43 5.45 11.56
C THR A 221 -18.90 6.28 12.72
N HIS A 222 -19.75 6.46 13.74
CA HIS A 222 -19.33 7.06 14.99
C HIS A 222 -17.97 6.48 15.39
N PRO A 223 -16.96 7.30 15.70
CA PRO A 223 -15.69 6.79 16.17
C PRO A 223 -16.00 5.81 17.31
N PRO A 224 -15.38 4.62 17.35
CA PRO A 224 -15.55 3.73 18.48
C PRO A 224 -15.28 4.59 19.70
N LYS A 225 -16.31 4.80 20.55
CA LYS A 225 -16.21 5.61 21.75
C LYS A 225 -14.89 5.22 22.37
N LYS A 226 -13.96 6.17 22.52
CA LYS A 226 -12.69 5.93 23.22
C LYS A 226 -13.10 5.16 24.47
N GLN A 227 -12.82 3.86 24.51
CA GLN A 227 -13.08 3.09 25.71
C GLN A 227 -12.24 3.81 26.72
N ASN A 228 -12.90 4.47 27.68
CA ASN A 228 -12.22 5.09 28.80
C ASN A 228 -11.33 3.99 29.34
N LEU A 229 -10.03 4.14 29.10
CA LEU A 229 -9.01 3.37 29.76
C LEU A 229 -9.22 3.75 31.22
N VAL A 230 -9.94 2.89 31.94
CA VAL A 230 -10.24 3.04 33.36
C VAL A 230 -8.89 3.20 34.02
N GLN A 231 -8.55 4.45 34.37
CA GLN A 231 -7.52 4.70 35.34
C GLN A 231 -8.05 4.12 36.65
N PRO A 232 -7.34 3.19 37.30
CA PRO A 232 -7.71 2.74 38.62
C PRO A 232 -7.43 3.89 39.59
N ASN A 233 -8.42 4.74 39.79
CA ASN A 233 -8.44 5.62 40.96
C ASN A 233 -9.08 4.84 42.10
N SER A 234 -8.25 4.64 43.11
CA SER A 234 -8.59 4.20 44.45
C SER A 234 -9.68 5.08 45.08
N ASP A 235 -10.43 4.45 45.98
CA ASP A 235 -11.26 5.02 47.03
C ASP A 235 -12.60 5.65 46.62
N SER A 236 -13.67 4.88 46.74
CA SER A 236 -14.72 5.19 47.73
C SER A 236 -15.77 4.09 47.79
N ASP A 237 -15.87 3.49 48.97
CA ASP A 237 -17.06 2.82 49.47
C ASP A 237 -18.30 3.73 49.31
N ARG A 238 -19.38 3.17 48.75
CA ARG A 238 -20.75 3.31 49.28
C ARG A 238 -21.79 2.53 48.47
N ASP A 239 -22.45 1.66 49.23
CA ASP A 239 -23.88 1.32 49.26
C ASP A 239 -24.59 0.71 48.05
N ILE A 240 -24.93 -0.56 48.30
CA ILE A 240 -25.88 -1.45 47.67
C ILE A 240 -27.31 -0.93 47.90
N ASN A 241 -28.10 -0.77 46.83
CA ASN A 241 -29.51 -1.22 46.72
C ASN A 241 -30.15 -0.60 45.47
N SER A 242 -30.54 -1.42 44.49
CA SER A 242 -31.89 -1.42 43.91
C SER A 242 -31.99 -2.44 42.79
N LEU A 243 -32.60 -3.57 43.11
CA LEU A 243 -33.19 -4.52 42.18
C LEU A 243 -34.49 -3.89 41.63
N ASP A 244 -34.69 -3.83 40.31
CA ASP A 244 -35.94 -4.29 39.68
C ASP A 244 -35.99 -4.08 38.16
N LYS A 245 -36.47 -5.15 37.50
CA LYS A 245 -37.39 -5.19 36.34
C LYS A 245 -36.85 -5.06 34.91
N VAL A 246 -36.74 -6.24 34.28
CA VAL A 246 -37.57 -6.72 33.15
C VAL A 246 -37.81 -5.73 32.01
N ASN A 247 -37.25 -6.03 30.81
CA ASN A 247 -38.08 -6.36 29.65
C ASN A 247 -37.26 -7.00 28.52
N THR A 248 -37.59 -8.25 28.19
CA THR A 248 -37.15 -8.97 27.01
C THR A 248 -38.23 -8.77 25.94
N GLN A 249 -37.88 -8.12 24.82
CA GLN A 249 -38.69 -8.20 23.61
C GLN A 249 -37.85 -8.74 22.46
N GLN A 250 -38.17 -9.98 22.18
CA GLN A 250 -37.80 -10.80 21.04
C GLN A 250 -38.70 -10.35 19.88
N ALA A 251 -38.10 -9.83 18.81
CA ALA A 251 -38.81 -9.51 17.58
C ALA A 251 -38.43 -10.56 16.52
N ASP A 252 -39.40 -11.45 16.27
CA ASP A 252 -39.50 -12.28 15.08
C ASP A 252 -39.60 -11.40 13.82
N CYS A 253 -38.78 -11.70 12.82
CA CYS A 253 -39.00 -11.26 11.44
C CYS A 253 -38.92 -12.48 10.52
N THR A 254 -40.05 -13.17 10.39
CA THR A 254 -40.31 -14.13 9.31
C THR A 254 -40.82 -13.43 8.05
N ASN A 255 -40.43 -13.99 6.90
CA ASN A 255 -41.12 -13.95 5.60
C ASN A 255 -41.04 -12.68 4.74
N PHE A 256 -40.10 -12.68 3.80
CA PHE A 256 -40.29 -12.02 2.50
C PHE A 256 -40.64 -13.06 1.43
N GLN A 257 -41.91 -13.06 1.07
CA GLN A 257 -42.51 -13.87 0.03
C GLN A 257 -42.40 -13.13 -1.30
N ALA A 258 -41.74 -13.75 -2.27
CA ALA A 258 -41.63 -13.25 -3.63
C ALA A 258 -42.99 -13.28 -4.35
N SER A 259 -43.31 -12.22 -5.10
CA SER A 259 -44.38 -12.22 -6.10
C SER A 259 -43.80 -11.88 -7.47
N PRO A 260 -44.19 -12.60 -8.55
CA PRO A 260 -43.65 -12.40 -9.89
C PRO A 260 -44.51 -11.43 -10.70
N THR A 261 -43.90 -10.48 -11.39
CA THR A 261 -44.60 -9.57 -12.32
C THR A 261 -44.09 -9.74 -13.75
N LYS A 262 -44.97 -10.34 -14.56
CA LYS A 262 -45.23 -10.28 -16.02
C LYS A 262 -44.29 -9.44 -16.93
N ILE A 263 -43.58 -10.16 -17.80
CA ILE A 263 -43.60 -10.17 -19.30
C ILE A 263 -44.19 -8.94 -20.06
N LEU A 264 -43.29 -8.28 -20.84
CA LEU A 264 -43.33 -7.67 -22.22
C LEU A 264 -44.53 -6.81 -22.71
N PRO A 265 -44.39 -5.90 -23.72
CA PRO A 265 -43.69 -6.03 -25.03
C PRO A 265 -42.63 -4.93 -25.32
N SER A 266 -41.52 -5.23 -26.00
CA SER A 266 -41.33 -5.19 -27.46
C SER A 266 -41.72 -3.87 -28.15
N MET A 267 -40.71 -3.09 -28.57
CA MET A 267 -40.82 -2.15 -29.69
C MET A 267 -39.56 -2.26 -30.57
N GLN A 268 -39.76 -2.85 -31.74
CA GLN A 268 -38.94 -2.70 -32.94
C GLN A 268 -39.78 -1.89 -33.94
N GLU A 269 -39.23 -0.79 -34.46
CA GLU A 269 -39.50 -0.23 -35.80
C GLU A 269 -38.44 0.86 -36.02
N ALA A 270 -37.46 0.63 -36.89
CA ALA A 270 -37.49 0.84 -38.33
C ALA A 270 -37.07 2.27 -38.71
N HIS A 271 -35.82 2.41 -39.16
CA HIS A 271 -35.50 3.33 -40.24
C HIS A 271 -34.64 2.62 -41.28
N ASN A 272 -35.27 2.47 -42.43
CA ASN A 272 -34.75 1.96 -43.69
C ASN A 272 -34.16 3.18 -44.43
N LEU A 273 -32.95 3.08 -44.96
CA LEU A 273 -32.53 3.80 -46.16
C LEU A 273 -31.41 3.00 -46.84
N LYS A 274 -31.52 2.99 -48.15
CA LYS A 274 -31.05 2.01 -49.13
C LYS A 274 -30.18 2.78 -50.11
N GLU A 275 -29.06 2.19 -50.55
CA GLU A 275 -28.42 2.28 -51.89
C GLU A 275 -26.99 1.72 -51.77
N GLN A 276 -26.74 0.51 -52.26
CA GLN A 276 -26.39 0.13 -53.65
C GLN A 276 -24.93 0.38 -54.05
N SER A 277 -24.16 -0.71 -54.14
CA SER A 277 -23.33 -1.12 -55.30
C SER A 277 -22.56 -2.39 -54.90
N ASN A 278 -22.99 -3.56 -55.37
CA ASN A 278 -22.49 -4.27 -56.56
C ASN A 278 -20.97 -4.49 -56.58
N SER A 279 -20.54 -5.73 -56.34
CA SER A 279 -19.80 -6.51 -57.34
C SER A 279 -19.71 -7.98 -56.96
N ASP A 280 -20.05 -8.80 -57.95
CA ASP A 280 -20.06 -10.25 -57.97
C ASP A 280 -18.66 -10.87 -57.86
N SER A 281 -18.57 -12.04 -57.22
CA SER A 281 -17.93 -13.19 -57.88
C SER A 281 -18.35 -14.53 -57.24
N LYS A 282 -18.68 -15.42 -58.15
CA LYS A 282 -19.31 -16.74 -58.05
C LYS A 282 -18.33 -17.85 -57.64
N LEU A 283 -18.90 -18.88 -56.99
CA LEU A 283 -18.75 -20.35 -57.18
C LEU A 283 -17.32 -20.95 -57.14
N THR A 284 -17.04 -22.05 -56.44
CA THR A 284 -17.67 -23.37 -56.59
C THR A 284 -17.49 -24.28 -55.36
N ASN A 285 -18.53 -25.09 -55.10
CA ASN A 285 -18.54 -26.37 -54.38
C ASN A 285 -17.43 -27.34 -54.81
N PHE A 286 -17.00 -28.26 -53.92
CA PHE A 286 -16.94 -29.71 -54.19
C PHE A 286 -16.66 -30.55 -52.91
N ASN A 287 -17.63 -31.42 -52.59
CA ASN A 287 -17.62 -32.77 -51.98
C ASN A 287 -16.47 -33.28 -51.08
N SER A 288 -16.86 -33.84 -49.92
CA SER A 288 -16.23 -34.99 -49.25
C SER A 288 -16.58 -36.31 -49.98
N PRO A 289 -15.85 -37.45 -49.83
CA PRO A 289 -16.05 -38.32 -48.64
C PRO A 289 -14.86 -39.22 -48.17
N GLN A 290 -14.93 -39.58 -46.88
CA GLN A 290 -14.61 -40.84 -46.14
C GLN A 290 -13.50 -41.87 -46.52
N ALA A 291 -13.10 -42.56 -45.43
CA ALA A 291 -12.43 -43.87 -45.25
C ALA A 291 -10.88 -43.83 -45.28
N THR A 292 -10.11 -44.53 -44.42
CA THR A 292 -10.29 -45.82 -43.73
C THR A 292 -9.19 -45.96 -42.64
N GLN A 293 -9.45 -46.67 -41.54
CA GLN A 293 -8.39 -47.27 -40.68
C GLN A 293 -7.86 -48.58 -41.32
N PRO A 294 -6.69 -49.11 -40.90
CA PRO A 294 -6.73 -50.20 -39.91
C PRO A 294 -5.55 -50.29 -38.91
N VAL A 295 -5.91 -50.72 -37.69
CA VAL A 295 -5.33 -51.79 -36.83
C VAL A 295 -3.89 -52.27 -37.09
N ASN A 296 -3.01 -52.20 -36.07
CA ASN A 296 -2.39 -53.40 -35.48
C ASN A 296 -1.57 -53.14 -34.20
N SER A 297 -1.67 -54.13 -33.33
CA SER A 297 -1.18 -54.23 -31.96
C SER A 297 0.29 -54.65 -31.84
N THR A 298 0.86 -54.44 -30.64
CA THR A 298 1.58 -55.43 -29.78
C THR A 298 3.00 -55.03 -29.32
N ALA A 299 3.09 -54.84 -28.00
CA ALA A 299 4.14 -55.12 -27.00
C ALA A 299 5.67 -54.93 -27.25
N SER A 300 6.28 -54.36 -26.19
CA SER A 300 7.67 -54.15 -25.74
C SER A 300 8.57 -55.42 -25.70
N PRO A 301 9.85 -55.41 -25.18
CA PRO A 301 10.68 -54.32 -24.62
C PRO A 301 12.21 -54.37 -25.00
N SER A 302 12.93 -53.37 -24.47
CA SER A 302 14.32 -53.44 -23.93
C SER A 302 15.52 -52.89 -24.74
N SER A 303 16.15 -51.91 -24.08
CA SER A 303 17.60 -51.76 -23.86
C SER A 303 18.48 -50.91 -24.82
N LYS A 304 19.12 -49.93 -24.17
CA LYS A 304 20.51 -49.43 -24.30
C LYS A 304 20.89 -48.50 -25.46
N ASN A 305 21.40 -47.34 -25.01
CA ASN A 305 22.53 -46.57 -25.50
C ASN A 305 22.54 -46.16 -26.98
N SER A 306 22.54 -44.84 -27.23
CA SER A 306 23.73 -44.10 -27.71
C SER A 306 23.35 -42.79 -28.40
N THR A 307 24.20 -41.78 -28.17
CA THR A 307 24.55 -40.70 -29.10
C THR A 307 23.48 -39.68 -29.49
N SER A 308 23.55 -38.53 -28.82
CA SER A 308 22.98 -37.25 -29.28
C SER A 308 23.75 -36.74 -30.51
N PRO A 309 23.09 -36.34 -31.60
CA PRO A 309 23.68 -35.48 -32.61
C PRO A 309 23.27 -34.02 -32.42
N SER A 310 24.27 -33.15 -32.43
CA SER A 310 24.15 -31.70 -32.55
C SER A 310 23.42 -31.32 -33.85
N ILE A 311 22.36 -30.51 -33.73
CA ILE A 311 21.71 -29.88 -34.88
C ILE A 311 22.18 -28.44 -34.91
N ASP A 312 23.09 -28.16 -35.83
CA ASP A 312 23.35 -26.85 -36.40
C ASP A 312 22.17 -26.47 -37.29
N SER A 313 21.57 -25.30 -37.05
CA SER A 313 20.56 -24.73 -37.94
C SER A 313 20.79 -23.23 -38.06
N SER A 314 21.70 -22.89 -38.97
CA SER A 314 21.86 -21.56 -39.56
C SER A 314 20.74 -21.33 -40.59
N SER A 315 19.85 -20.38 -40.33
CA SER A 315 18.87 -19.90 -41.31
C SER A 315 19.25 -18.49 -41.76
N GLU A 316 19.70 -18.39 -43.01
CA GLU A 316 19.94 -17.15 -43.75
C GLU A 316 18.62 -16.41 -44.01
N SER A 317 18.51 -15.17 -43.52
CA SER A 317 17.42 -14.26 -43.86
C SER A 317 17.78 -13.42 -45.09
N LYS A 318 17.08 -13.68 -46.20
CA LYS A 318 17.01 -12.85 -47.41
C LYS A 318 16.40 -11.49 -47.06
N VAL A 319 17.18 -10.41 -47.17
CA VAL A 319 16.69 -9.03 -47.06
C VAL A 319 16.42 -8.49 -48.46
N GLU A 320 15.15 -8.24 -48.76
CA GLU A 320 14.69 -7.50 -49.93
C GLU A 320 15.10 -6.02 -49.84
N LYS A 321 15.82 -5.55 -50.85
CA LYS A 321 16.22 -4.15 -51.01
C LYS A 321 15.07 -3.36 -51.63
N TYR A 322 14.46 -2.47 -50.85
CA TYR A 322 13.61 -1.39 -51.36
C TYR A 322 14.47 -0.15 -51.62
N ASN A 323 14.50 0.28 -52.89
CA ASN A 323 15.12 1.53 -53.35
C ASN A 323 14.17 2.71 -53.09
N PHE A 324 14.49 3.57 -52.13
CA PHE A 324 13.93 4.92 -52.06
C PHE A 324 14.93 5.93 -52.62
N LYS A 325 14.48 6.67 -53.63
CA LYS A 325 15.23 7.69 -54.36
C LYS A 325 15.00 9.03 -53.65
N THR A 326 15.94 9.46 -52.82
CA THR A 326 15.88 10.76 -52.12
C THR A 326 16.67 11.80 -52.89
N LYS A 327 16.03 12.95 -53.14
CA LYS A 327 16.59 14.10 -53.85
C LYS A 327 17.61 14.87 -53.00
N GLU A 328 18.58 15.38 -53.76
CA GLU A 328 19.67 16.32 -53.53
C GLU A 328 19.56 17.39 -52.43
N ASN A 329 20.69 17.50 -51.71
CA ASN A 329 21.52 18.69 -51.43
C ASN A 329 21.01 19.85 -50.56
N LEU A 330 21.51 19.88 -49.31
CA LEU A 330 21.95 21.08 -48.59
C LEU A 330 23.27 20.77 -47.85
N PRO A 331 24.23 21.71 -47.76
CA PRO A 331 25.56 21.45 -47.21
C PRO A 331 25.53 21.46 -45.68
N ILE A 332 25.89 20.34 -45.05
CA ILE A 332 26.15 20.25 -43.62
C ILE A 332 27.66 20.40 -43.43
N GLU A 333 28.09 21.51 -42.83
CA GLU A 333 29.46 21.67 -42.35
C GLU A 333 29.77 20.63 -41.27
N SER A 334 30.83 19.88 -41.54
CA SER A 334 31.44 18.88 -40.68
C SER A 334 32.02 19.52 -39.42
N ILE A 335 31.26 19.46 -38.32
CA ILE A 335 31.78 19.69 -36.96
C ILE A 335 31.81 18.34 -36.24
N CYS A 336 32.86 17.57 -36.46
CA CYS A 336 33.25 16.45 -35.61
C CYS A 336 34.77 16.25 -35.76
N ASP A 337 35.53 17.02 -34.99
CA ASP A 337 36.85 16.63 -34.47
C ASP A 337 37.23 17.64 -33.38
N ARG A 338 36.82 17.34 -32.14
CA ARG A 338 37.45 17.93 -30.94
C ARG A 338 37.90 16.81 -30.01
N PRO A 339 39.15 16.85 -29.52
CA PRO A 339 39.66 15.87 -28.59
C PRO A 339 38.92 15.97 -27.26
N ARG A 340 38.44 14.83 -26.77
CA ARG A 340 37.78 14.68 -25.48
C ARG A 340 38.82 14.65 -24.37
N GLU A 341 39.29 15.82 -23.94
CA GLU A 341 40.00 15.94 -22.65
C GLU A 341 38.98 15.85 -21.51
N GLN A 342 39.08 14.78 -20.72
CA GLN A 342 38.32 14.59 -19.49
C GLN A 342 38.88 15.53 -18.41
N ASN A 343 38.30 16.72 -18.31
CA ASN A 343 38.53 17.61 -17.18
C ASN A 343 37.38 17.45 -16.18
N SER A 344 37.46 16.43 -15.33
CA SER A 344 36.54 16.21 -14.22
C SER A 344 36.86 17.20 -13.10
N GLN A 345 36.42 18.45 -13.25
CA GLN A 345 36.52 19.43 -12.17
C GLN A 345 35.54 19.04 -11.05
N THR A 346 36.09 18.57 -9.94
CA THR A 346 35.37 18.37 -8.68
C THR A 346 34.90 19.73 -8.17
N LEU A 347 33.62 20.03 -8.33
CA LEU A 347 32.99 21.24 -7.77
C LEU A 347 33.15 21.23 -6.25
N SER A 348 33.56 22.37 -5.69
CA SER A 348 33.66 22.51 -4.24
C SER A 348 32.26 22.47 -3.61
N PRO A 349 32.14 22.06 -2.32
CA PRO A 349 30.85 22.04 -1.62
C PRO A 349 30.10 23.39 -1.66
N ALA A 350 30.84 24.50 -1.65
CA ALA A 350 30.25 25.84 -1.78
C ALA A 350 29.65 26.10 -3.17
N GLN A 351 30.34 25.68 -4.23
CA GLN A 351 29.83 25.83 -5.60
C GLN A 351 28.59 24.95 -5.86
N LEU A 352 28.50 23.81 -5.18
CA LEU A 352 27.33 22.94 -5.23
C LEU A 352 26.11 23.62 -4.57
N GLU A 353 26.30 24.23 -3.39
CA GLU A 353 25.22 24.94 -2.69
C GLU A 353 24.74 26.16 -3.50
N ASP A 354 25.66 26.93 -4.08
CA ASP A 354 25.30 28.08 -4.94
C ASP A 354 24.52 27.64 -6.20
N SER A 355 24.94 26.53 -6.81
CA SER A 355 24.23 25.95 -7.97
C SER A 355 22.84 25.48 -7.59
N LEU A 356 22.70 24.86 -6.41
CA LEU A 356 21.42 24.41 -5.88
C LEU A 356 20.50 25.59 -5.57
N GLN A 357 21.03 26.66 -4.98
CA GLN A 357 20.26 27.86 -4.66
C GLN A 357 19.81 28.60 -5.92
N SER A 358 20.67 28.68 -6.94
CA SER A 358 20.32 29.22 -8.26
C SER A 358 19.20 28.41 -8.93
N LEU A 359 19.27 27.08 -8.86
CA LEU A 359 18.22 26.20 -9.39
C LEU A 359 16.89 26.40 -8.66
N LYS A 360 16.90 26.59 -7.33
CA LYS A 360 15.69 26.88 -6.54
C LYS A 360 15.04 28.20 -6.96
N THR A 361 15.82 29.26 -7.05
CA THR A 361 15.31 30.58 -7.46
C THR A 361 14.67 30.49 -8.84
N LYS A 362 15.30 29.76 -9.77
CA LYS A 362 14.72 29.51 -11.10
C LYS A 362 13.43 28.69 -11.03
N ALA A 363 13.38 27.64 -10.20
CA ALA A 363 12.17 26.82 -10.05
C ALA A 363 10.99 27.62 -9.49
N ILE A 364 11.23 28.46 -8.48
CA ILE A 364 10.21 29.35 -7.89
C ILE A 364 9.72 30.36 -8.93
N GLN A 365 10.64 31.01 -9.66
CA GLN A 365 10.28 31.98 -10.70
C GLN A 365 9.41 31.35 -11.80
N VAL A 366 9.74 30.12 -12.22
CA VAL A 366 8.93 29.37 -13.20
C VAL A 366 7.54 29.04 -12.63
N LEU A 367 7.44 28.71 -11.34
CA LEU A 367 6.17 28.41 -10.71
C LEU A 367 5.30 29.66 -10.52
N GLU A 368 5.90 30.79 -10.15
CA GLU A 368 5.22 32.08 -10.04
C GLU A 368 4.70 32.54 -11.39
N ASP A 369 5.53 32.48 -12.44
CA ASP A 369 5.12 32.80 -13.81
C ASP A 369 3.98 31.88 -14.27
N TYR A 370 4.08 30.58 -13.97
CA TYR A 370 3.01 29.61 -14.23
C TYR A 370 1.71 29.93 -13.50
N ILE A 371 1.76 30.37 -12.24
CA ILE A 371 0.57 30.71 -11.44
C ILE A 371 -0.08 32.00 -11.95
N VAL A 372 0.73 33.02 -12.26
CA VAL A 372 0.24 34.35 -12.66
C VAL A 372 -0.31 34.34 -14.08
N ASN A 373 0.43 33.74 -15.02
CA ASN A 373 0.11 33.81 -16.43
C ASN A 373 -0.60 32.56 -16.95
N GLY A 374 -0.59 31.45 -16.20
CA GLY A 374 -0.79 30.12 -16.77
C GLY A 374 0.36 29.80 -17.73
N ALA A 375 0.68 28.53 -17.97
CA ALA A 375 1.60 28.23 -19.09
C ALA A 375 0.85 28.28 -20.42
N THR A 376 0.32 29.43 -20.78
CA THR A 376 -0.24 29.66 -22.10
C THR A 376 0.85 30.17 -23.02
N GLU A 377 1.34 29.33 -23.91
CA GLU A 377 2.20 29.77 -25.01
C GLU A 377 1.30 30.19 -26.16
N THR A 378 1.39 31.46 -26.57
CA THR A 378 0.67 31.93 -27.76
C THR A 378 1.62 31.89 -28.94
N ILE A 379 1.38 30.93 -29.85
CA ILE A 379 2.10 30.83 -31.11
C ILE A 379 1.35 31.68 -32.12
N THR A 380 2.03 32.69 -32.66
CA THR A 380 1.47 33.58 -33.67
C THR A 380 2.09 33.26 -35.02
N GLU A 381 1.30 32.73 -35.94
CA GLU A 381 1.69 32.44 -37.32
C GLU A 381 1.23 33.59 -38.22
N ASN A 382 2.19 34.21 -38.90
CA ASN A 382 1.93 35.22 -39.92
C ASN A 382 1.83 34.55 -41.28
N ILE A 383 0.67 34.66 -41.92
CA ILE A 383 0.38 34.17 -43.26
C ILE A 383 0.63 35.32 -44.23
N LEU A 384 1.63 35.15 -45.10
CA LEU A 384 2.01 36.10 -46.14
C LEU A 384 1.42 35.66 -47.49
N ASP A 385 1.10 36.61 -48.37
CA ASP A 385 0.76 36.31 -49.77
C ASP A 385 2.02 36.02 -50.62
N ALA A 386 1.79 35.75 -51.91
CA ALA A 386 2.85 35.48 -52.88
C ALA A 386 3.80 36.67 -53.10
N ASP A 387 3.36 37.89 -52.78
CA ASP A 387 4.16 39.12 -52.87
C ASP A 387 4.88 39.44 -51.54
N GLY A 388 4.74 38.57 -50.54
CA GLY A 388 5.34 38.71 -49.22
C GLY A 388 4.63 39.69 -48.29
N GLN A 389 3.42 40.16 -48.64
CA GLN A 389 2.63 41.02 -47.78
C GLN A 389 1.82 40.20 -46.77
N LEU A 390 1.69 40.74 -45.55
CA LEU A 390 0.96 40.10 -44.46
C LEU A 390 -0.53 40.11 -44.76
N VAL A 391 -1.11 38.93 -44.97
CA VAL A 391 -2.55 38.78 -45.23
C VAL A 391 -3.31 38.49 -43.95
N GLN A 392 -2.75 37.65 -43.09
CA GLN A 392 -3.45 37.18 -41.91
C GLN A 392 -2.48 36.79 -40.80
N THR A 393 -2.86 37.09 -39.56
CA THR A 393 -2.15 36.62 -38.37
C THR A 393 -3.06 35.65 -37.63
N LYS A 394 -2.58 34.42 -37.41
CA LYS A 394 -3.27 33.38 -36.66
C LYS A 394 -2.55 33.16 -35.35
N SER A 395 -3.21 33.47 -34.23
CA SER A 395 -2.68 33.17 -32.89
C SER A 395 -3.35 31.92 -32.33
N THR A 396 -2.54 30.94 -31.94
CA THR A 396 -3.00 29.72 -31.26
C THR A 396 -2.41 29.70 -29.87
N THR A 397 -3.28 29.69 -28.86
CA THR A 397 -2.87 29.61 -27.45
C THR A 397 -2.88 28.15 -27.01
N ILE A 398 -1.72 27.64 -26.61
CA ILE A 398 -1.56 26.27 -26.11
C ILE A 398 -1.32 26.34 -24.60
N THR A 399 -2.16 25.66 -23.83
CA THR A 399 -1.95 25.48 -22.39
C THR A 399 -0.95 24.33 -22.16
N LYS A 400 0.26 24.65 -21.74
CA LYS A 400 1.26 23.69 -21.29
C LYS A 400 0.98 23.29 -19.84
N LYS A 401 1.34 22.06 -19.48
CA LYS A 401 1.32 21.61 -18.09
C LYS A 401 2.56 22.12 -17.35
N CYS A 402 2.45 22.32 -16.04
CA CYS A 402 3.60 22.68 -15.20
C CYS A 402 4.72 21.63 -15.39
N PRO A 403 5.97 22.04 -15.66
CA PRO A 403 7.06 21.09 -15.85
C PRO A 403 7.30 20.26 -14.59
N GLY A 404 7.33 18.92 -14.73
CA GLY A 404 7.43 18.00 -13.59
C GLY A 404 8.64 18.25 -12.67
N TRP A 405 9.77 18.67 -13.24
CA TRP A 405 10.99 18.97 -12.49
C TRP A 405 10.80 20.11 -11.47
N VAL A 406 9.91 21.08 -11.73
CA VAL A 406 9.65 22.18 -10.81
C VAL A 406 8.93 21.67 -9.57
N ILE A 407 7.95 20.77 -9.75
CA ILE A 407 7.21 20.12 -8.66
C ILE A 407 8.15 19.24 -7.84
N GLU A 408 8.99 18.44 -8.50
CA GLU A 408 9.95 17.55 -7.84
C GLU A 408 11.00 18.32 -7.01
N THR A 409 11.53 19.42 -7.56
CA THR A 409 12.52 20.28 -6.88
C THR A 409 11.94 20.91 -5.62
N ILE A 410 10.67 21.31 -5.64
CA ILE A 410 9.98 21.85 -4.46
C ILE A 410 9.68 20.74 -3.44
N LEU A 411 9.24 19.57 -3.89
CA LEU A 411 8.86 18.45 -3.01
C LEU A 411 10.05 17.78 -2.32
N GLN A 412 11.22 17.68 -2.96
CA GLN A 412 12.44 17.11 -2.34
C GLN A 412 12.87 17.85 -1.07
N LYS A 413 12.50 19.13 -0.91
CA LYS A 413 12.84 19.94 0.26
C LYS A 413 12.09 19.49 1.53
N ASN A 414 10.85 18.99 1.41
CA ASN A 414 10.11 18.54 2.59
C ASN A 414 10.77 17.32 3.23
N ASP A 415 11.30 16.40 2.42
CA ASP A 415 11.99 15.22 2.94
C ASP A 415 13.35 15.56 3.56
N LEU A 416 14.07 16.55 3.02
CA LEU A 416 15.38 16.95 3.57
C LEU A 416 15.24 17.76 4.87
N LEU A 417 14.20 18.58 5.02
CA LEU A 417 13.93 19.29 6.27
C LEU A 417 13.44 18.35 7.38
N GLU A 418 12.58 17.37 7.07
CA GLU A 418 12.16 16.37 8.06
C GLU A 418 13.34 15.52 8.57
N ASN A 419 14.32 15.24 7.72
CA ASN A 419 15.55 14.54 8.12
C ASN A 419 16.54 15.44 8.88
N TYR A 420 16.52 16.76 8.68
CA TYR A 420 17.40 17.70 9.39
C TYR A 420 16.88 18.11 10.78
N PHE A 421 15.55 18.02 11.02
CA PHE A 421 14.95 18.24 12.34
C PHE A 421 14.79 16.96 13.18
N SER A 422 15.13 15.79 12.63
CA SER A 422 15.07 14.49 13.31
C SER A 422 16.43 13.98 13.81
N ASN A 423 17.52 14.72 13.54
CA ASN A 423 18.83 14.58 14.18
C ASN A 423 19.04 15.74 15.16
#